data_AF-A0A2P7S0F0-F1
#
_entry.id   AF-A0A2P7S0F0-F1
#
_cell.length_a   1.000
_cell.length_b   1.000
_cell.length_c   1.000
_cell.angle_alpha   90.00
_cell.angle_beta   90.00
_cell.angle_gamma   90.00
#
_symmetry.space_group_name_H-M   'P 1'
#
loop_
_entity.id
_entity.type
_entity.pdbx_description
1 polymer ?
#
loop_
_entity_poly.entity_id
_entity_poly.type
_entity_poly.pdbx_seq_one_letter_code
_entity_poly.pdbx_strand_id
1 'polypeptide(L)'
;MSELPETWVQVPISDLAEVNPRKSVDLNGDDLVSFVPMAAVDEVSGTIAAPVDRPYSEVSKGFTHFRDGDVIFAKITPSMENGKSAVARYLTNATGIGSTEFHVFRSYGAIEPEYLWRYVRQQSFRDDAQTVMSGAVGQQRVPADWLKEHHIPLAPLAEQRRIVMKVDSLTTRTARARKELDRIPNLIARYKKRLLALAADRELTKDWRADRKNGEWKEVTVEEVADATFDGPFGSNLKSADYVDKGVRVVRLENIDSLTFIRDKETYISGKKYEGLKRHTLQADDVLFSSFIAEEIRVCRFPGDLPTAAINKADCFCVRPKVDRCLPSYLMYRLAAPQTYEILKDSVHGATRPRISLKQLKSFSFFLPTIEEQAEVVHRIESAFGWLDRMAADHATAARLLPKLDAGILAKAFRGNLVPQDPNDEPAAKLLTRIAAGKEAESSLPIGKRGRPRKQVVRPVFVDSGNEVSPVTVKIQESAWARKSVMSKSRRDDDVWKKPYLANLLKAKKIGDPQALFKFADLPVADFYKQLAWEIDNGHIVDDTKRLKAA
;
A
#
# COMPACT_ATOMS: atom_id res chain seq x y z
N MET A 1 22.50 23.44 -13.20
CA MET A 1 21.26 23.14 -13.93
C MET A 1 21.55 21.93 -14.80
N SER A 2 20.74 20.87 -14.78
CA SER A 2 20.89 19.80 -15.78
C SER A 2 20.24 20.30 -17.07
N GLU A 3 21.03 20.47 -18.12
CA GLU A 3 20.52 20.78 -19.45
C GLU A 3 19.54 19.68 -19.88
N LEU A 4 18.43 20.09 -20.50
CA LEU A 4 17.48 19.16 -21.10
C LEU A 4 18.08 18.59 -22.39
N PRO A 5 17.62 17.43 -22.88
CA PRO A 5 18.01 16.97 -24.21
C PRO A 5 17.70 18.02 -25.28
N GLU A 6 18.54 18.15 -26.30
CA GLU A 6 18.40 19.15 -27.38
C GLU A 6 17.07 19.03 -28.16
N THR A 7 16.44 17.85 -28.13
CA THR A 7 15.14 17.54 -28.75
C THR A 7 13.93 18.05 -27.93
N TRP A 8 14.16 18.47 -26.69
CA TRP A 8 13.15 18.94 -25.73
C TRP A 8 13.07 20.47 -25.72
N VAL A 9 11.94 20.99 -25.23
CA VAL A 9 11.74 22.44 -25.07
C VAL A 9 10.95 22.74 -23.80
N GLN A 10 11.27 23.86 -23.13
CA GLN A 10 10.48 24.40 -22.02
C GLN A 10 9.35 25.27 -22.58
N VAL A 11 8.11 24.96 -22.24
CA VAL A 11 6.92 25.57 -22.88
C VAL A 11 5.83 25.80 -21.84
N PRO A 12 5.15 26.95 -21.83
CA PRO A 12 3.99 27.18 -20.96
C PRO A 12 2.84 26.22 -21.30
N ILE A 13 2.10 25.77 -20.29
CA ILE A 13 0.97 24.84 -20.47
C ILE A 13 -0.08 25.41 -21.44
N SER A 14 -0.24 26.75 -21.54
CA SER A 14 -1.14 27.43 -22.48
C SER A 14 -0.98 26.99 -23.94
N ASP A 15 0.23 26.64 -24.36
CA ASP A 15 0.53 26.31 -25.74
C ASP A 15 0.20 24.84 -26.02
N LEU A 16 0.25 24.01 -24.97
CA LEU A 16 0.14 22.56 -24.96
C LEU A 16 -1.29 22.06 -24.71
N ALA A 17 -2.03 22.75 -23.84
CA ALA A 17 -3.39 22.39 -23.46
C ALA A 17 -4.28 23.61 -23.15
N GLU A 18 -5.57 23.51 -23.47
CA GLU A 18 -6.58 24.48 -23.06
C GLU A 18 -6.84 24.31 -21.55
N VAL A 19 -6.58 25.37 -20.76
CA VAL A 19 -6.84 25.40 -19.31
C VAL A 19 -8.27 25.85 -19.04
N ASN A 20 -9.07 24.97 -18.43
CA ASN A 20 -10.51 25.11 -18.20
C ASN A 20 -11.30 25.34 -19.53
N PRO A 21 -11.30 24.35 -20.44
CA PRO A 21 -11.92 24.47 -21.75
C PRO A 21 -13.42 24.79 -21.66
N ARG A 22 -13.92 25.54 -22.64
CA ARG A 22 -15.36 25.85 -22.67
C ARG A 22 -16.20 24.59 -22.90
N LYS A 23 -17.42 24.62 -22.35
CA LYS A 23 -18.46 23.60 -22.56
C LYS A 23 -18.66 23.36 -24.06
N SER A 24 -18.33 22.15 -24.52
CA SER A 24 -18.25 21.78 -25.94
C SER A 24 -18.99 20.46 -26.23
N VAL A 25 -20.14 20.27 -25.58
CA VAL A 25 -20.87 19.00 -25.54
C VAL A 25 -22.32 19.23 -26.00
N ASP A 26 -22.71 18.47 -27.02
CA ASP A 26 -24.04 18.44 -27.63
C ASP A 26 -24.73 17.15 -27.18
N LEU A 27 -25.47 17.25 -26.07
CA LEU A 27 -26.20 16.16 -25.41
C LEU A 27 -27.61 16.66 -25.01
N ASN A 28 -28.58 15.76 -25.08
CA ASN A 28 -29.95 15.97 -24.63
C ASN A 28 -30.03 15.95 -23.10
N GLY A 29 -31.14 16.45 -22.54
CA GLY A 29 -31.32 16.51 -21.08
C GLY A 29 -31.32 15.14 -20.38
N ASP A 30 -31.73 14.09 -21.08
CA ASP A 30 -31.87 12.72 -20.56
C ASP A 30 -30.63 11.86 -20.80
N ASP A 31 -29.67 12.33 -21.60
CA ASP A 31 -28.43 11.59 -21.87
C ASP A 31 -27.62 11.46 -20.56
N LEU A 32 -27.20 10.23 -20.23
CA LEU A 32 -26.39 9.99 -19.05
C LEU A 32 -24.95 10.51 -19.24
N VAL A 33 -24.38 11.07 -18.18
CA VAL A 33 -22.99 11.52 -18.11
C VAL A 33 -22.39 11.12 -16.78
N SER A 34 -21.08 10.86 -16.75
CA SER A 34 -20.39 10.45 -15.53
C SER A 34 -20.14 11.65 -14.61
N PHE A 35 -20.80 11.68 -13.46
CA PHE A 35 -20.58 12.67 -12.42
C PHE A 35 -19.40 12.28 -11.52
N VAL A 36 -18.42 13.19 -11.39
CA VAL A 36 -17.16 12.96 -10.67
C VAL A 36 -17.03 13.94 -9.50
N PRO A 37 -17.47 13.57 -8.29
CA PRO A 37 -17.20 14.37 -7.10
C PRO A 37 -15.71 14.34 -6.74
N MET A 38 -15.24 15.30 -5.93
CA MET A 38 -13.85 15.35 -5.45
C MET A 38 -13.42 14.09 -4.68
N ALA A 39 -14.38 13.37 -4.09
CA ALA A 39 -14.17 12.10 -3.42
C ALA A 39 -13.88 10.92 -4.39
N ALA A 40 -14.34 10.99 -5.65
CA ALA A 40 -14.14 9.92 -6.63
C ALA A 40 -12.75 9.93 -7.29
N VAL A 41 -11.97 11.01 -7.11
CA VAL A 41 -10.56 11.08 -7.52
C VAL A 41 -9.69 10.62 -6.36
N ASP A 42 -9.01 9.50 -6.57
CA ASP A 42 -8.05 8.95 -5.62
C ASP A 42 -6.74 9.76 -5.60
N GLU A 43 -6.20 10.02 -4.42
CA GLU A 43 -4.99 10.82 -4.26
C GLU A 43 -3.69 10.03 -4.52
N VAL A 44 -3.70 8.70 -4.33
CA VAL A 44 -2.53 7.82 -4.45
C VAL A 44 -2.37 7.26 -5.86
N SER A 45 -3.42 6.65 -6.41
CA SER A 45 -3.42 6.10 -7.77
C SER A 45 -3.65 7.17 -8.85
N GLY A 46 -4.39 8.24 -8.51
CA GLY A 46 -4.87 9.23 -9.47
C GLY A 46 -5.91 8.67 -10.45
N THR A 47 -6.67 7.64 -10.06
CA THR A 47 -7.78 7.09 -10.84
C THR A 47 -9.13 7.68 -10.43
N ILE A 48 -10.07 7.75 -11.37
CA ILE A 48 -11.49 8.03 -11.07
C ILE A 48 -12.14 6.70 -10.68
N ALA A 49 -12.24 6.42 -9.37
CA ALA A 49 -12.54 5.09 -8.86
C ALA A 49 -14.04 4.73 -8.84
N ALA A 50 -14.91 5.73 -8.74
CA ALA A 50 -16.37 5.54 -8.67
C ALA A 50 -17.11 6.78 -9.24
N PRO A 51 -17.11 7.00 -10.56
CA PRO A 51 -18.02 7.96 -11.16
C PRO A 51 -19.47 7.50 -10.98
N VAL A 52 -20.40 8.44 -10.83
CA VAL A 52 -21.84 8.15 -10.71
C VAL A 52 -22.54 8.70 -11.94
N ASP A 53 -23.16 7.85 -12.74
CA ASP A 53 -23.90 8.35 -13.91
C ASP A 53 -25.17 9.08 -13.50
N ARG A 54 -25.41 10.23 -14.13
CA ARG A 54 -26.57 11.10 -13.89
C ARG A 54 -27.12 11.65 -15.22
N PRO A 55 -28.42 11.97 -15.31
CA PRO A 55 -28.98 12.71 -16.43
C PRO A 55 -28.26 14.05 -16.60
N TYR A 56 -27.87 14.37 -17.83
CA TYR A 56 -27.12 15.59 -18.13
C TYR A 56 -27.86 16.85 -17.67
N SER A 57 -29.18 16.90 -17.78
CA SER A 57 -30.03 18.02 -17.33
C SER A 57 -29.73 18.43 -15.88
N GLU A 58 -29.63 17.47 -14.95
CA GLU A 58 -29.38 17.69 -13.52
C GLU A 58 -28.02 18.35 -13.22
N VAL A 59 -26.98 17.96 -13.96
CA VAL A 59 -25.59 18.34 -13.69
C VAL A 59 -25.02 19.33 -14.72
N SER A 60 -25.80 19.70 -15.74
CA SER A 60 -25.36 20.56 -16.85
C SER A 60 -24.94 22.00 -16.46
N LYS A 61 -25.33 22.46 -15.26
CA LYS A 61 -25.11 23.82 -14.72
C LYS A 61 -24.41 23.75 -13.36
N GLY A 62 -23.51 24.70 -13.08
CA GLY A 62 -22.87 24.82 -11.76
C GLY A 62 -21.75 23.82 -11.46
N PHE A 63 -21.27 23.08 -12.47
CA PHE A 63 -20.22 22.07 -12.35
C PHE A 63 -19.16 22.23 -13.45
N THR A 64 -18.00 21.59 -13.27
CA THR A 64 -16.90 21.61 -14.24
C THR A 64 -17.10 20.55 -15.31
N HIS A 65 -17.01 20.93 -16.59
CA HIS A 65 -17.19 20.03 -17.74
C HIS A 65 -15.84 19.57 -18.30
N PHE A 66 -15.71 18.27 -18.56
CA PHE A 66 -14.54 17.66 -19.20
C PHE A 66 -14.96 16.43 -20.03
N ARG A 67 -14.03 15.82 -20.75
CA ARG A 67 -14.25 14.64 -21.59
C ARG A 67 -13.12 13.62 -21.46
N ASP A 68 -13.30 12.44 -22.04
CA ASP A 68 -12.22 11.45 -22.15
C ASP A 68 -10.96 12.06 -22.79
N GLY A 69 -9.80 11.81 -22.17
CA GLY A 69 -8.51 12.36 -22.55
C GLY A 69 -8.20 13.76 -22.01
N ASP A 70 -9.11 14.45 -21.31
CA ASP A 70 -8.76 15.63 -20.53
C ASP A 70 -8.06 15.20 -19.22
N VAL A 71 -7.15 16.03 -18.70
CA VAL A 71 -6.54 15.83 -17.37
C VAL A 71 -7.26 16.72 -16.36
N ILE A 72 -7.76 16.14 -15.27
CA ILE A 72 -8.36 16.90 -14.16
C ILE A 72 -7.36 17.03 -13.00
N PHE A 73 -7.35 18.20 -12.35
CA PHE A 73 -6.46 18.55 -11.25
C PHE A 73 -7.22 19.35 -10.18
N ALA A 74 -7.19 18.92 -8.93
CA ALA A 74 -7.87 19.61 -7.85
C ALA A 74 -7.21 20.98 -7.58
N LYS A 75 -8.00 22.05 -7.53
CA LYS A 75 -7.49 23.41 -7.37
C LYS A 75 -7.44 23.89 -5.93
N ILE A 76 -8.10 23.20 -4.99
CA ILE A 76 -8.36 23.66 -3.62
C ILE A 76 -7.62 22.84 -2.56
N THR A 77 -7.16 23.49 -1.48
CA THR A 77 -6.68 22.83 -0.25
C THR A 77 -7.79 22.02 0.43
N PRO A 78 -7.52 20.82 0.99
CA PRO A 78 -6.27 20.04 0.91
C PRO A 78 -6.20 19.14 -0.34
N SER A 79 -7.20 19.12 -1.20
CA SER A 79 -7.27 18.17 -2.34
C SER A 79 -6.14 18.37 -3.37
N MET A 80 -5.72 19.61 -3.60
CA MET A 80 -4.56 19.96 -4.43
C MET A 80 -3.27 19.43 -3.79
N GLU A 81 -3.06 19.74 -2.51
CA GLU A 81 -1.88 19.34 -1.73
C GLU A 81 -1.75 17.81 -1.67
N ASN A 82 -2.86 17.09 -1.44
CA ASN A 82 -2.94 15.63 -1.51
C ASN A 82 -2.71 15.07 -2.92
N GLY A 83 -2.80 15.89 -3.97
CA GLY A 83 -2.46 15.54 -5.35
C GLY A 83 -3.59 14.91 -6.14
N LYS A 84 -4.84 15.18 -5.76
CA LYS A 84 -6.02 14.66 -6.46
C LYS A 84 -6.05 15.15 -7.90
N SER A 85 -5.71 14.24 -8.80
CA SER A 85 -5.56 14.50 -10.23
C SER A 85 -5.66 13.18 -10.99
N ALA A 86 -6.34 13.20 -12.13
CA ALA A 86 -6.62 12.02 -12.94
C ALA A 86 -6.62 12.36 -14.43
N VAL A 87 -6.34 11.38 -15.28
CA VAL A 87 -6.78 11.43 -16.67
C VAL A 87 -8.22 10.93 -16.72
N ALA A 88 -9.09 11.71 -17.35
CA ALA A 88 -10.45 11.30 -17.66
C ALA A 88 -10.44 10.15 -18.66
N ARG A 89 -10.97 8.99 -18.27
CA ARG A 89 -11.05 7.79 -19.13
C ARG A 89 -12.35 7.05 -18.87
N TYR A 90 -12.89 6.42 -19.92
CA TYR A 90 -14.05 5.53 -19.86
C TYR A 90 -15.32 6.19 -19.28
N LEU A 91 -15.47 7.50 -19.50
CA LEU A 91 -16.65 8.23 -19.04
C LEU A 91 -17.88 7.86 -19.88
N THR A 92 -19.05 7.82 -19.24
CA THR A 92 -20.32 7.61 -19.95
C THR A 92 -20.56 8.75 -20.93
N ASN A 93 -20.87 8.38 -22.18
CA ASN A 93 -20.91 9.28 -23.34
C ASN A 93 -19.62 10.12 -23.53
N ALA A 94 -18.46 9.58 -23.12
CA ALA A 94 -17.15 10.25 -23.10
C ALA A 94 -17.16 11.62 -22.40
N THR A 95 -18.13 11.86 -21.51
CA THR A 95 -18.44 13.18 -20.93
C THR A 95 -18.43 13.10 -19.42
N GLY A 96 -17.61 13.96 -18.80
CA GLY A 96 -17.41 14.03 -17.36
C GLY A 96 -17.90 15.36 -16.82
N ILE A 97 -18.69 15.31 -15.75
CA ILE A 97 -19.17 16.49 -15.04
C ILE A 97 -18.71 16.40 -13.60
N GLY A 98 -17.84 17.29 -13.15
CA GLY A 98 -17.20 17.18 -11.85
C GLY A 98 -17.36 18.38 -10.95
N SER A 99 -16.79 18.26 -9.75
CA SER A 99 -16.67 19.37 -8.81
C SER A 99 -16.16 20.65 -9.48
N THR A 100 -16.73 21.80 -9.12
CA THR A 100 -16.24 23.13 -9.47
C THR A 100 -14.78 23.35 -9.05
N GLU A 101 -14.28 22.57 -8.11
CA GLU A 101 -12.91 22.62 -7.58
C GLU A 101 -11.89 21.83 -8.42
N PHE A 102 -12.24 21.41 -9.64
CA PHE A 102 -11.27 20.95 -10.63
C PHE A 102 -10.84 22.05 -11.60
N HIS A 103 -9.55 22.08 -11.88
CA HIS A 103 -9.01 22.52 -13.16
C HIS A 103 -9.02 21.35 -14.16
N VAL A 104 -9.13 21.70 -15.44
CA VAL A 104 -9.19 20.76 -16.56
C VAL A 104 -8.18 21.20 -17.61
N PHE A 105 -7.32 20.29 -18.05
CA PHE A 105 -6.38 20.51 -19.15
C PHE A 105 -6.80 19.66 -20.34
N ARG A 106 -7.02 20.30 -21.49
CA ARG A 106 -7.37 19.62 -22.75
C ARG A 106 -6.24 19.76 -23.74
N SER A 107 -5.50 18.68 -23.98
CA SER A 107 -4.37 18.67 -24.91
C SER A 107 -4.77 19.12 -26.33
N TYR A 108 -3.91 19.93 -26.95
CA TYR A 108 -3.99 20.27 -28.37
C TYR A 108 -3.31 19.23 -29.28
N GLY A 109 -2.80 18.12 -28.73
CA GLY A 109 -2.11 17.04 -29.45
C GLY A 109 -0.58 17.11 -29.43
N ALA A 110 0.02 18.17 -28.89
CA ALA A 110 1.46 18.25 -28.65
C ALA A 110 1.92 17.43 -27.44
N ILE A 111 0.99 17.18 -26.51
CA ILE A 111 1.23 16.56 -25.21
C ILE A 111 0.28 15.38 -24.99
N GLU A 112 0.81 14.24 -24.57
CA GLU A 112 -0.01 13.10 -24.14
C GLU A 112 -0.66 13.41 -22.78
N PRO A 113 -1.97 13.15 -22.56
CA PRO A 113 -2.65 13.41 -21.29
C PRO A 113 -1.97 12.73 -20.10
N GLU A 114 -1.78 11.41 -20.17
CA GLU A 114 -0.45 10.77 -20.06
C GLU A 114 0.65 11.53 -19.31
N TYR A 115 1.50 12.15 -20.12
CA TYR A 115 2.71 12.84 -19.72
C TYR A 115 2.39 14.08 -18.85
N LEU A 116 1.33 14.83 -19.19
CA LEU A 116 0.89 15.99 -18.42
C LEU A 116 0.44 15.61 -17.01
N TRP A 117 -0.38 14.56 -16.88
CA TRP A 117 -0.86 14.04 -15.60
C TRP A 117 0.29 13.54 -14.72
N ARG A 118 1.27 12.83 -15.31
CA ARG A 118 2.50 12.44 -14.60
C ARG A 118 3.32 13.67 -14.16
N TYR A 119 3.30 14.77 -14.90
CA TYR A 119 4.00 16.01 -14.54
C TYR A 119 3.35 16.71 -13.35
N VAL A 120 2.03 16.97 -13.40
CA VAL A 120 1.29 17.71 -12.36
C VAL A 120 1.12 16.92 -11.05
N ARG A 121 1.38 15.60 -11.06
CA ARG A 121 1.45 14.76 -9.86
C ARG A 121 2.76 14.86 -9.08
N GLN A 122 3.81 15.47 -9.63
CA GLN A 122 5.09 15.60 -8.94
C GLN A 122 4.94 16.45 -7.67
N GLN A 123 5.67 16.08 -6.61
CA GLN A 123 5.69 16.88 -5.39
C GLN A 123 6.14 18.32 -5.68
N SER A 124 7.22 18.51 -6.45
CA SER A 124 7.72 19.84 -6.81
C SER A 124 6.67 20.71 -7.51
N PHE A 125 5.86 20.16 -8.42
CA PHE A 125 4.79 20.91 -9.06
C PHE A 125 3.71 21.35 -8.06
N ARG A 126 3.37 20.48 -7.10
CA ARG A 126 2.42 20.82 -6.03
C ARG A 126 3.00 21.83 -5.04
N ASP A 127 4.29 21.73 -4.73
CA ASP A 127 5.01 22.68 -3.88
C ASP A 127 4.97 24.07 -4.55
N ASP A 128 5.36 24.16 -5.83
CA ASP A 128 5.28 25.39 -6.63
C ASP A 128 3.84 25.95 -6.65
N ALA A 129 2.85 25.10 -6.94
CA ALA A 129 1.44 25.47 -6.95
C ALA A 129 0.91 25.94 -5.58
N GLN A 130 1.46 25.41 -4.48
CA GLN A 130 1.09 25.80 -3.12
C GLN A 130 1.55 27.24 -2.81
N THR A 131 2.72 27.66 -3.31
CA THR A 131 3.26 29.01 -3.05
C THR A 131 2.40 30.14 -3.62
N VAL A 132 1.59 29.86 -4.65
CA VAL A 132 0.74 30.84 -5.35
C VAL A 132 -0.74 30.74 -4.99
N MET A 133 -1.12 29.88 -4.03
CA MET A 133 -2.52 29.72 -3.66
C MET A 133 -3.08 30.97 -2.98
N SER A 134 -4.31 31.33 -3.34
CA SER A 134 -5.00 32.52 -2.83
C SER A 134 -6.38 32.17 -2.27
N GLY A 135 -6.84 32.94 -1.28
CA GLY A 135 -8.12 32.72 -0.60
C GLY A 135 -7.99 32.67 0.93
N ALA A 136 -9.10 32.41 1.60
CA ALA A 136 -9.13 32.24 3.06
C ALA A 136 -8.45 30.94 3.50
N VAL A 137 -7.95 30.91 4.74
CA VAL A 137 -7.29 29.74 5.35
C VAL A 137 -8.21 28.51 5.25
N GLY A 138 -7.68 27.39 4.72
CA GLY A 138 -8.44 26.16 4.48
C GLY A 138 -9.39 26.18 3.27
N GLN A 139 -9.43 27.27 2.50
CA GLN A 139 -10.21 27.45 1.26
C GLN A 139 -9.37 28.13 0.16
N GLN A 140 -8.05 27.97 0.21
CA GLN A 140 -7.12 28.53 -0.77
C GLN A 140 -7.20 27.76 -2.09
N ARG A 141 -6.96 28.45 -3.21
CA ARG A 141 -7.04 27.90 -4.57
C ARG A 141 -5.84 28.30 -5.43
N VAL A 142 -5.38 27.37 -6.27
CA VAL A 142 -4.40 27.64 -7.32
C VAL A 142 -5.05 28.53 -8.41
N PRO A 143 -4.42 29.64 -8.82
CA PRO A 143 -4.93 30.49 -9.91
C PRO A 143 -4.84 29.79 -11.28
N ALA A 144 -5.87 29.93 -12.10
CA ALA A 144 -5.89 29.37 -13.45
C ALA A 144 -4.87 30.02 -14.39
N ASP A 145 -4.49 31.28 -14.14
CA ASP A 145 -3.53 32.00 -14.99
C ASP A 145 -2.08 31.55 -14.72
N TRP A 146 -1.73 31.31 -13.45
CA TRP A 146 -0.47 30.66 -13.09
C TRP A 146 -0.32 29.30 -13.78
N LEU A 147 -1.39 28.49 -13.82
CA LEU A 147 -1.39 27.21 -14.53
C LEU A 147 -1.20 27.34 -16.05
N LYS A 148 -1.54 28.47 -16.68
CA LYS A 148 -1.27 28.70 -18.11
C LYS A 148 0.20 29.03 -18.34
N GLU A 149 0.76 29.87 -17.48
CA GLU A 149 2.11 30.42 -17.57
C GLU A 149 3.20 29.45 -17.08
N HIS A 150 2.84 28.46 -16.23
CA HIS A 150 3.79 27.47 -15.72
C HIS A 150 4.42 26.68 -16.86
N HIS A 151 5.75 26.65 -16.90
CA HIS A 151 6.52 25.98 -17.95
C HIS A 151 6.78 24.51 -17.61
N ILE A 152 6.62 23.64 -18.61
CA ILE A 152 6.94 22.22 -18.48
C ILE A 152 8.02 21.81 -19.49
N PRO A 153 8.88 20.83 -19.16
CA PRO A 153 9.78 20.20 -20.11
C PRO A 153 8.97 19.29 -21.06
N LEU A 154 8.84 19.67 -22.32
CA LEU A 154 8.15 18.89 -23.35
C LEU A 154 9.14 18.05 -24.14
N ALA A 155 9.00 16.72 -24.03
CA ALA A 155 9.69 15.74 -24.87
C ALA A 155 9.00 15.58 -26.24
N PRO A 156 9.70 15.08 -27.28
CA PRO A 156 9.08 14.57 -28.50
C PRO A 156 7.90 13.62 -28.22
N LEU A 157 6.83 13.67 -29.02
CA LEU A 157 5.59 12.93 -28.74
C LEU A 157 5.78 11.41 -28.65
N ALA A 158 6.68 10.85 -29.47
CA ALA A 158 7.06 9.45 -29.39
C ALA A 158 7.81 9.13 -28.08
N GLU A 159 8.73 10.00 -27.64
CA GLU A 159 9.43 9.86 -26.37
C GLU A 159 8.49 10.00 -25.17
N GLN A 160 7.51 10.94 -25.19
CA GLN A 160 6.50 11.06 -24.13
C GLN A 160 5.80 9.71 -23.87
N ARG A 161 5.44 8.98 -24.93
CA ARG A 161 4.85 7.64 -24.83
C ARG A 161 5.82 6.62 -24.23
N ARG A 162 7.09 6.62 -24.67
CA ARG A 162 8.14 5.75 -24.09
C ARG A 162 8.35 6.05 -22.60
N ILE A 163 8.31 7.32 -22.21
CA ILE A 163 8.40 7.78 -20.81
C ILE A 163 7.20 7.26 -20.00
N VAL A 164 5.97 7.50 -20.46
CA VAL A 164 4.74 7.03 -19.79
C VAL A 164 4.80 5.52 -19.56
N MET A 165 5.04 4.73 -20.61
CA MET A 165 5.16 3.27 -20.51
C MET A 165 6.25 2.83 -19.51
N LYS A 166 7.37 3.57 -19.44
CA LYS A 166 8.47 3.26 -18.53
C LYS A 166 8.14 3.63 -17.09
N VAL A 167 7.50 4.77 -16.85
CA VAL A 167 7.00 5.20 -15.54
C VAL A 167 6.00 4.18 -15.03
N ASP A 168 4.99 3.84 -15.84
CA ASP A 168 3.94 2.88 -15.46
C ASP A 168 4.54 1.52 -15.08
N SER A 169 5.42 0.96 -15.92
CA SER A 169 6.13 -0.29 -15.64
C SER A 169 6.92 -0.27 -14.33
N LEU A 170 7.50 0.87 -13.95
CA LEU A 170 8.22 1.03 -12.68
C LEU A 170 7.27 1.24 -11.50
N THR A 171 6.20 2.03 -11.66
CA THR A 171 5.17 2.27 -10.64
C THR A 171 4.39 0.98 -10.31
N THR A 172 4.11 0.12 -11.29
CA THR A 172 3.53 -1.21 -11.02
C THR A 172 4.46 -2.06 -10.13
N ARG A 173 5.78 -1.96 -10.33
CA ARG A 173 6.77 -2.68 -9.50
C ARG A 173 6.85 -2.11 -8.09
N THR A 174 6.82 -0.79 -7.90
CA THR A 174 6.84 -0.18 -6.55
C THR A 174 5.52 -0.39 -5.81
N ALA A 175 4.37 -0.37 -6.50
CA ALA A 175 3.08 -0.74 -5.94
C ALA A 175 3.04 -2.21 -5.47
N ARG A 176 3.59 -3.14 -6.27
CA ARG A 176 3.72 -4.55 -5.88
C ARG A 176 4.64 -4.71 -4.66
N ALA A 177 5.78 -4.02 -4.65
CA ALA A 177 6.71 -4.05 -3.52
C ALA A 177 6.04 -3.54 -2.22
N ARG A 178 5.24 -2.46 -2.30
CA ARG A 178 4.47 -1.93 -1.18
C ARG A 178 3.51 -2.99 -0.60
N LYS A 179 2.68 -3.60 -1.46
CA LYS A 179 1.72 -4.65 -1.07
C LYS A 179 2.38 -5.87 -0.40
N GLU A 180 3.60 -6.23 -0.78
CA GLU A 180 4.34 -7.32 -0.12
C GLU A 180 5.00 -6.87 1.20
N LEU A 181 5.52 -5.63 1.28
CA LEU A 181 6.04 -5.06 2.53
C LEU A 181 4.93 -4.94 3.59
N ASP A 182 3.73 -4.48 3.23
CA ASP A 182 2.58 -4.30 4.13
C ASP A 182 2.17 -5.60 4.87
N ARG A 183 2.56 -6.77 4.35
CA ARG A 183 2.33 -8.08 4.99
C ARG A 183 3.36 -8.42 6.08
N ILE A 184 4.57 -7.88 6.01
CA ILE A 184 5.70 -8.27 6.87
C ILE A 184 5.42 -8.06 8.37
N PRO A 185 4.87 -6.92 8.85
CA PRO A 185 4.58 -6.74 10.27
C PRO A 185 3.67 -7.84 10.84
N ASN A 186 2.61 -8.21 10.10
CA ASN A 186 1.67 -9.26 10.49
C ASN A 186 2.33 -10.66 10.49
N LEU A 187 3.23 -10.93 9.56
CA LEU A 187 4.01 -12.18 9.53
C LEU A 187 4.99 -12.27 10.71
N ILE A 188 5.68 -11.16 11.05
CA ILE A 188 6.57 -11.09 12.21
C ILE A 188 5.79 -11.35 13.51
N ALA A 189 4.66 -10.67 13.73
CA ALA A 189 3.83 -10.86 14.91
C ALA A 189 3.35 -12.33 15.03
N ARG A 190 2.82 -12.91 13.94
CA ARG A 190 2.42 -14.32 13.89
C ARG A 190 3.58 -15.28 14.17
N TYR A 191 4.78 -15.00 13.66
CA TYR A 191 5.96 -15.83 13.90
C TYR A 191 6.39 -15.77 15.37
N LYS A 192 6.47 -14.58 15.98
CA LYS A 192 6.78 -14.42 17.41
C LYS A 192 5.78 -15.21 18.26
N LYS A 193 4.47 -15.06 17.99
CA LYS A 193 3.40 -15.80 18.67
C LYS A 193 3.53 -17.33 18.52
N ARG A 194 3.85 -17.82 17.32
CA ARG A 194 4.05 -19.27 17.07
C ARG A 194 5.31 -19.81 17.74
N LEU A 195 6.39 -19.03 17.82
CA LEU A 195 7.64 -19.47 18.46
C LEU A 195 7.45 -19.67 19.97
N LEU A 196 6.78 -18.73 20.64
CA LEU A 196 6.42 -18.87 22.05
C LEU A 196 5.50 -20.09 22.28
N ALA A 197 4.56 -20.33 21.36
CA ALA A 197 3.72 -21.52 21.43
C ALA A 197 4.53 -22.82 21.31
N LEU A 198 5.46 -22.92 20.36
CA LEU A 198 6.35 -24.09 20.20
C LEU A 198 7.28 -24.29 21.40
N ALA A 199 7.69 -23.22 22.08
CA ALA A 199 8.47 -23.29 23.32
C ALA A 199 7.63 -23.90 24.47
N ALA A 200 6.38 -23.42 24.64
CA ALA A 200 5.46 -23.96 25.64
C ALA A 200 5.02 -25.41 25.34
N ASP A 201 4.83 -25.76 24.06
CA ASP A 201 4.46 -27.11 23.60
C ASP A 201 5.64 -28.11 23.61
N ARG A 202 6.82 -27.71 24.14
CA ARG A 202 8.06 -28.53 24.20
C ARG A 202 8.68 -28.86 22.84
N GLU A 203 8.15 -28.38 21.72
CA GLU A 203 8.60 -28.72 20.37
C GLU A 203 9.85 -27.90 19.94
N LEU A 204 10.08 -26.70 20.50
CA LEU A 204 11.18 -25.82 20.08
C LEU A 204 12.60 -26.41 20.31
N THR A 205 12.76 -27.32 21.26
CA THR A 205 14.04 -27.96 21.66
C THR A 205 14.04 -29.49 21.47
N LYS A 206 13.11 -30.02 20.68
CA LYS A 206 12.89 -31.46 20.52
C LYS A 206 14.08 -32.21 19.92
N ASP A 207 14.74 -31.59 18.95
CA ASP A 207 16.02 -32.00 18.36
C ASP A 207 17.14 -32.03 19.41
N TRP A 208 17.33 -30.93 20.13
CA TRP A 208 18.35 -30.79 21.17
C TRP A 208 18.16 -31.79 22.33
N ARG A 209 16.90 -32.16 22.64
CA ARG A 209 16.57 -33.24 23.59
C ARG A 209 16.82 -34.64 23.04
N ALA A 210 16.80 -34.86 21.73
CA ALA A 210 17.08 -36.18 21.17
C ALA A 210 18.56 -36.56 21.35
N ASP A 211 19.46 -35.58 21.22
CA ASP A 211 20.91 -35.76 21.35
C ASP A 211 21.39 -35.85 22.82
N ARG A 212 20.53 -35.60 23.81
CA ARG A 212 20.88 -35.52 25.23
C ARG A 212 19.94 -36.36 26.08
N LYS A 213 20.48 -37.24 26.93
CA LYS A 213 19.70 -37.98 27.96
C LYS A 213 19.29 -37.05 29.12
N ASN A 214 18.55 -36.00 28.80
CA ASN A 214 18.13 -34.97 29.74
C ASN A 214 16.84 -35.36 30.47
N GLY A 215 16.66 -34.78 31.65
CA GLY A 215 15.53 -35.07 32.53
C GLY A 215 14.18 -34.73 31.91
N GLU A 216 13.15 -35.48 32.29
CA GLU A 216 11.77 -35.17 31.93
C GLU A 216 11.35 -33.81 32.49
N TRP A 217 10.48 -33.10 31.75
CA TRP A 217 9.92 -31.84 32.23
C TRP A 217 8.94 -32.15 33.36
N LYS A 218 9.09 -31.46 34.50
CA LYS A 218 8.26 -31.67 35.68
C LYS A 218 7.12 -30.66 35.68
N GLU A 219 5.90 -31.08 35.99
CA GLU A 219 4.84 -30.11 36.26
C GLU A 219 5.16 -29.37 37.56
N VAL A 220 5.10 -28.03 37.50
CA VAL A 220 5.31 -27.11 38.62
C VAL A 220 4.33 -25.95 38.51
N THR A 221 4.11 -25.24 39.60
CA THR A 221 3.37 -23.98 39.67
C THR A 221 4.31 -22.77 39.67
N VAL A 222 3.78 -21.60 39.33
CA VAL A 222 4.50 -20.31 39.45
C VAL A 222 5.02 -20.07 40.89
N GLU A 223 4.26 -20.50 41.91
CA GLU A 223 4.67 -20.35 43.32
C GLU A 223 5.87 -21.24 43.70
N GLU A 224 6.00 -22.44 43.14
CA GLU A 224 7.13 -23.35 43.43
C GLU A 224 8.47 -22.91 42.80
N VAL A 225 8.39 -22.15 41.71
CA VAL A 225 9.54 -21.60 40.97
C VAL A 225 9.90 -20.16 41.37
N ALA A 226 9.20 -19.56 42.33
CA ALA A 226 9.43 -18.18 42.76
C ALA A 226 9.90 -18.09 44.22
N ASP A 227 10.85 -17.19 44.51
CA ASP A 227 11.23 -16.82 45.88
C ASP A 227 10.18 -15.91 46.53
N ALA A 228 9.56 -15.05 45.72
CA ALA A 228 8.49 -14.16 46.15
C ALA A 228 7.50 -13.92 45.01
N THR A 229 6.21 -13.82 45.35
CA THR A 229 5.15 -13.44 44.41
C THR A 229 4.17 -12.52 45.12
N PHE A 230 4.07 -11.27 44.67
CA PHE A 230 3.32 -10.19 45.35
C PHE A 230 2.65 -9.21 44.37
N ASP A 231 1.55 -8.59 44.80
CA ASP A 231 0.92 -7.45 44.10
C ASP A 231 1.31 -6.14 44.81
N GLY A 232 1.26 -5.03 44.08
CA GLY A 232 1.58 -3.71 44.62
C GLY A 232 0.48 -3.12 45.52
N PRO A 233 0.70 -1.95 46.13
CA PRO A 233 -0.24 -1.33 47.05
C PRO A 233 -1.48 -0.77 46.32
N PHE A 234 -2.65 -0.99 46.92
CA PHE A 234 -3.95 -0.43 46.51
C PHE A 234 -4.56 0.48 47.58
N GLY A 235 -5.52 1.32 47.17
CA GLY A 235 -6.42 2.05 48.06
C GLY A 235 -5.70 3.06 48.95
N SER A 236 -5.92 2.96 50.26
CA SER A 236 -5.32 3.86 51.26
C SER A 236 -3.78 3.80 51.30
N ASN A 237 -3.17 2.71 50.82
CA ASN A 237 -1.71 2.56 50.81
C ASN A 237 -1.02 3.44 49.77
N LEU A 238 -1.66 3.74 48.64
CA LEU A 238 -1.11 4.59 47.56
C LEU A 238 -2.23 5.33 46.81
N LYS A 239 -2.46 6.59 47.19
CA LYS A 239 -3.49 7.49 46.65
C LYS A 239 -2.90 8.42 45.57
N SER A 240 -3.76 9.04 44.77
CA SER A 240 -3.35 10.04 43.76
C SER A 240 -2.56 11.23 44.35
N ALA A 241 -2.80 11.58 45.62
CA ALA A 241 -2.08 12.64 46.32
C ALA A 241 -0.70 12.23 46.88
N ASP A 242 -0.33 10.94 46.81
CA ASP A 242 1.00 10.47 47.23
C ASP A 242 2.06 10.60 46.10
N TYR A 243 1.61 10.85 44.86
CA TYR A 243 2.49 10.99 43.69
C TYR A 243 3.17 12.36 43.68
N VAL A 244 4.40 12.39 43.19
CA VAL A 244 5.26 13.58 43.09
C VAL A 244 6.02 13.55 41.76
N ASP A 245 6.60 14.68 41.35
CA ASP A 245 7.31 14.79 40.07
C ASP A 245 8.63 14.01 40.02
N LYS A 246 9.29 13.80 41.17
CA LYS A 246 10.58 13.09 41.28
C LYS A 246 10.68 12.31 42.58
N GLY A 247 11.29 11.12 42.54
CA GLY A 247 11.51 10.28 43.71
C GLY A 247 11.73 8.81 43.37
N VAL A 248 11.13 7.92 44.16
CA VAL A 248 11.15 6.47 43.94
C VAL A 248 10.13 6.11 42.86
N ARG A 249 10.53 5.28 41.89
CA ARG A 249 9.70 4.94 40.72
C ARG A 249 8.50 4.09 41.12
N VAL A 250 7.33 4.41 40.58
CA VAL A 250 6.15 3.54 40.61
C VAL A 250 5.96 2.93 39.22
N VAL A 251 5.93 1.59 39.18
CA VAL A 251 5.63 0.80 37.98
C VAL A 251 4.13 0.56 37.93
N ARG A 252 3.49 1.03 36.86
CA ARG A 252 2.05 0.92 36.59
C ARG A 252 1.82 -0.04 35.42
N LEU A 253 0.57 -0.39 35.16
CA LEU A 253 0.19 -1.31 34.06
C LEU A 253 0.72 -0.84 32.70
N GLU A 254 0.78 0.46 32.44
CA GLU A 254 1.35 1.07 31.22
C GLU A 254 2.86 0.86 31.05
N ASN A 255 3.58 0.40 32.09
CA ASN A 255 5.00 0.06 32.02
C ASN A 255 5.25 -1.40 31.61
N ILE A 256 4.23 -2.27 31.65
CA ILE A 256 4.35 -3.70 31.35
C ILE A 256 3.72 -3.95 29.99
N ASP A 257 4.50 -4.31 28.98
CA ASP A 257 3.97 -4.69 27.66
C ASP A 257 4.15 -6.20 27.39
N SER A 258 3.79 -6.65 26.19
CA SER A 258 4.16 -7.97 25.67
C SER A 258 5.70 -8.04 25.55
N LEU A 259 6.35 -8.72 26.50
CA LEU A 259 7.80 -8.96 26.60
C LEU A 259 8.70 -7.74 26.83
N THR A 260 8.15 -6.53 26.90
CA THR A 260 8.93 -5.28 26.97
C THR A 260 8.53 -4.43 28.18
N PHE A 261 9.52 -3.87 28.89
CA PHE A 261 9.28 -2.86 29.93
C PHE A 261 9.33 -1.45 29.32
N ILE A 262 8.21 -0.71 29.39
CA ILE A 262 8.08 0.63 28.85
C ILE A 262 8.62 1.65 29.86
N ARG A 263 9.79 2.22 29.56
CA ARG A 263 10.50 3.18 30.42
C ARG A 263 9.86 4.58 30.43
N ASP A 264 9.38 5.07 29.28
CA ASP A 264 8.95 6.46 29.08
C ASP A 264 7.73 6.91 29.92
N LYS A 265 6.98 5.96 30.50
CA LYS A 265 5.80 6.24 31.33
C LYS A 265 6.20 6.39 32.78
N GLU A 266 6.66 7.59 33.13
CA GLU A 266 7.27 7.86 34.44
C GLU A 266 6.26 8.31 35.50
N THR A 267 6.30 7.70 36.69
CA THR A 267 5.65 8.22 37.89
C THR A 267 6.46 7.95 39.14
N TYR A 268 6.35 8.85 40.13
CA TYR A 268 7.18 8.79 41.33
C TYR A 268 6.37 9.00 42.61
N ILE A 269 6.92 8.49 43.71
CA ILE A 269 6.50 8.79 45.08
C ILE A 269 7.69 9.34 45.88
N SER A 270 7.40 10.10 46.94
CA SER A 270 8.45 10.60 47.84
C SER A 270 9.17 9.45 48.56
N GLY A 271 10.46 9.64 48.90
CA GLY A 271 11.22 8.67 49.68
C GLY A 271 10.57 8.34 51.03
N LYS A 272 9.96 9.34 51.70
CA LYS A 272 9.18 9.15 52.94
C LYS A 272 7.98 8.21 52.75
N LYS A 273 7.30 8.27 51.59
CA LYS A 273 6.20 7.34 51.27
C LYS A 273 6.72 5.93 50.96
N TYR A 274 7.86 5.84 50.26
CA TYR A 274 8.49 4.57 49.91
C TYR A 274 8.90 3.73 51.13
N GLU A 275 9.36 4.35 52.23
CA GLU A 275 9.71 3.64 53.47
C GLU A 275 8.59 2.69 53.95
N GLY A 276 7.32 3.14 53.91
CA GLY A 276 6.15 2.32 54.27
C GLY A 276 5.73 1.29 53.21
N LEU A 277 6.36 1.30 52.03
CA LEU A 277 6.03 0.47 50.87
C LEU A 277 7.18 -0.45 50.43
N LYS A 278 8.33 -0.47 51.14
CA LYS A 278 9.54 -1.27 50.83
C LYS A 278 9.30 -2.76 50.57
N ARG A 279 8.23 -3.36 51.09
CA ARG A 279 7.86 -4.76 50.79
C ARG A 279 7.46 -5.00 49.33
N HIS A 280 7.16 -3.94 48.59
CA HIS A 280 6.77 -3.94 47.18
C HIS A 280 7.93 -3.59 46.23
N THR A 281 9.16 -3.54 46.75
CA THR A 281 10.35 -3.17 45.97
C THR A 281 10.68 -4.23 44.93
N LEU A 282 10.78 -3.76 43.69
CA LEU A 282 11.21 -4.54 42.54
C LEU A 282 12.74 -4.65 42.50
N GLN A 283 13.20 -5.80 42.04
CA GLN A 283 14.60 -6.14 41.84
C GLN A 283 14.83 -6.49 40.37
N ALA A 284 16.07 -6.33 39.90
CA ALA A 284 16.47 -6.77 38.56
C ALA A 284 15.99 -8.21 38.30
N ASP A 285 15.43 -8.44 37.12
CA ASP A 285 14.91 -9.74 36.68
C ASP A 285 13.66 -10.27 37.38
N ASP A 286 13.00 -9.47 38.22
CA ASP A 286 11.60 -9.71 38.57
C ASP A 286 10.74 -9.79 37.30
N VAL A 287 9.91 -10.82 37.18
CA VAL A 287 8.97 -10.99 36.07
C VAL A 287 7.66 -10.30 36.45
N LEU A 288 7.35 -9.21 35.77
CA LEU A 288 6.15 -8.40 36.00
C LEU A 288 5.02 -8.87 35.09
N PHE A 289 3.84 -9.07 35.66
CA PHE A 289 2.67 -9.62 34.98
C PHE A 289 1.44 -8.72 35.23
N SER A 290 0.71 -8.37 34.17
CA SER A 290 -0.55 -7.61 34.25
C SER A 290 -1.70 -8.47 34.79
N SER A 291 -2.37 -8.06 35.87
CA SER A 291 -3.59 -8.74 36.35
C SER A 291 -4.71 -8.76 35.30
N PHE A 292 -4.72 -7.76 34.42
CA PHE A 292 -5.62 -7.67 33.27
C PHE A 292 -5.15 -8.57 32.15
N ILE A 293 -6.07 -9.37 31.65
CA ILE A 293 -5.88 -10.25 30.51
C ILE A 293 -6.61 -9.63 29.30
N ALA A 294 -5.90 -9.52 28.18
CA ALA A 294 -6.42 -9.12 26.87
C ALA A 294 -6.03 -10.20 25.85
N GLU A 295 -6.19 -9.95 24.54
CA GLU A 295 -5.82 -10.91 23.47
C GLU A 295 -4.37 -11.43 23.53
N GLU A 296 -3.49 -10.72 24.25
CA GLU A 296 -2.15 -11.16 24.63
C GLU A 296 -1.88 -10.90 26.12
N ILE A 297 -1.02 -11.72 26.73
CA ILE A 297 -0.53 -11.54 28.09
C ILE A 297 0.56 -10.45 28.10
N ARG A 298 0.35 -9.41 28.91
CA ARG A 298 1.34 -8.36 29.15
C ARG A 298 2.24 -8.80 30.30
N VAL A 299 3.46 -9.19 29.96
CA VAL A 299 4.47 -9.69 30.90
C VAL A 299 5.87 -9.28 30.43
N CYS A 300 6.72 -8.79 31.33
CA CYS A 300 8.09 -8.37 31.01
C CYS A 300 9.07 -8.60 32.18
N ARG A 301 10.38 -8.73 31.88
CA ARG A 301 11.44 -8.64 32.91
C ARG A 301 11.62 -7.19 33.36
N PHE A 302 11.76 -6.97 34.66
CA PHE A 302 12.08 -5.67 35.22
C PHE A 302 13.57 -5.33 35.04
N PRO A 303 13.92 -4.16 34.48
CA PRO A 303 15.30 -3.76 34.26
C PRO A 303 16.08 -3.46 35.55
N GLY A 304 17.33 -3.91 35.63
CA GLY A 304 18.22 -3.65 36.77
C GLY A 304 18.92 -2.29 36.76
N ASP A 305 18.80 -1.52 35.67
CA ASP A 305 19.54 -0.27 35.40
C ASP A 305 18.70 1.02 35.57
N LEU A 306 17.58 0.97 36.33
CA LEU A 306 16.80 2.19 36.60
C LEU A 306 17.55 3.15 37.54
N PRO A 307 17.41 4.48 37.36
CA PRO A 307 18.14 5.48 38.13
C PRO A 307 17.69 5.59 39.59
N THR A 308 16.53 5.04 39.95
CA THR A 308 16.01 4.98 41.31
C THR A 308 15.38 3.62 41.58
N ALA A 309 15.29 3.24 42.87
CA ALA A 309 14.50 2.09 43.28
C ALA A 309 13.06 2.20 42.77
N ALA A 310 12.40 1.06 42.54
CA ALA A 310 11.03 1.01 42.06
C ALA A 310 10.13 0.11 42.91
N ILE A 311 8.84 0.43 42.96
CA ILE A 311 7.79 -0.46 43.46
C ILE A 311 6.79 -0.76 42.35
N ASN A 312 6.17 -1.94 42.36
CA ASN A 312 4.96 -2.18 41.59
C ASN A 312 3.75 -1.48 42.21
N LYS A 313 2.77 -1.13 41.39
CA LYS A 313 1.43 -0.71 41.80
C LYS A 313 0.48 -1.92 41.78
N ALA A 314 -0.61 -1.87 42.54
CA ALA A 314 -1.72 -2.82 42.39
C ALA A 314 -2.14 -3.04 40.92
N ASP A 315 -2.55 -4.27 40.62
CA ASP A 315 -2.76 -4.86 39.28
C ASP A 315 -1.47 -5.20 38.51
N CYS A 316 -0.29 -4.92 39.06
CA CYS A 316 1.01 -5.24 38.45
C CYS A 316 1.72 -6.31 39.29
N PHE A 317 1.38 -7.57 39.07
CA PHE A 317 1.93 -8.68 39.86
C PHE A 317 3.43 -8.82 39.59
N CYS A 318 4.20 -9.07 40.64
CA CYS A 318 5.62 -9.38 40.58
C CYS A 318 5.82 -10.86 40.92
N VAL A 319 6.60 -11.56 40.10
CA VAL A 319 7.10 -12.91 40.37
C VAL A 319 8.63 -12.84 40.34
N ARG A 320 9.28 -13.10 41.49
CA ARG A 320 10.73 -13.17 41.62
C ARG A 320 11.19 -14.61 41.44
N PRO A 321 11.82 -14.99 40.30
CA PRO A 321 12.13 -16.39 40.02
C PRO A 321 13.28 -16.91 40.89
N LYS A 322 13.17 -18.16 41.34
CA LYS A 322 14.29 -18.92 41.92
C LYS A 322 15.26 -19.29 40.81
N VAL A 323 16.34 -18.54 40.65
CA VAL A 323 17.23 -18.63 39.45
C VAL A 323 17.89 -20.01 39.30
N ASP A 324 18.08 -20.74 40.40
CA ASP A 324 18.56 -22.14 40.42
C ASP A 324 17.54 -23.16 39.87
N ARG A 325 16.25 -22.78 39.78
CA ARG A 325 15.15 -23.61 39.27
C ARG A 325 14.55 -23.10 37.96
N CYS A 326 14.40 -21.79 37.82
CA CYS A 326 13.68 -21.18 36.71
C CYS A 326 14.34 -19.85 36.29
N LEU A 327 14.84 -19.80 35.05
CA LEU A 327 15.48 -18.61 34.50
C LEU A 327 14.43 -17.50 34.25
N PRO A 328 14.69 -16.24 34.63
CA PRO A 328 13.75 -15.14 34.42
C PRO A 328 13.28 -14.94 32.97
N SER A 329 14.17 -15.05 31.96
CA SER A 329 13.76 -15.02 30.55
C SER A 329 12.83 -16.19 30.20
N TYR A 330 13.12 -17.40 30.68
CA TYR A 330 12.30 -18.57 30.41
C TYR A 330 10.89 -18.41 31.00
N LEU A 331 10.78 -17.97 32.26
CA LEU A 331 9.48 -17.72 32.89
C LEU A 331 8.69 -16.64 32.15
N MET A 332 9.34 -15.53 31.77
CA MET A 332 8.71 -14.47 30.98
C MET A 332 8.14 -15.00 29.66
N TYR A 333 8.95 -15.74 28.88
CA TYR A 333 8.48 -16.32 27.61
C TYR A 333 7.39 -17.37 27.80
N ARG A 334 7.48 -18.21 28.85
CA ARG A 334 6.45 -19.20 29.16
C ARG A 334 5.13 -18.54 29.55
N LEU A 335 5.14 -17.47 30.34
CA LEU A 335 3.94 -16.71 30.70
C LEU A 335 3.37 -15.92 29.52
N ALA A 336 4.21 -15.44 28.60
CA ALA A 336 3.77 -14.77 27.37
C ALA A 336 3.18 -15.70 26.31
N ALA A 337 3.36 -17.02 26.44
CA ALA A 337 2.90 -17.99 25.45
C ALA A 337 1.37 -17.97 25.28
N PRO A 338 0.82 -18.13 24.05
CA PRO A 338 -0.63 -18.08 23.80
C PRO A 338 -1.46 -19.04 24.65
N GLN A 339 -0.91 -20.21 24.97
CA GLN A 339 -1.54 -21.21 25.82
C GLN A 339 -1.84 -20.67 27.22
N THR A 340 -1.00 -19.78 27.75
CA THR A 340 -1.23 -19.09 29.04
C THR A 340 -2.44 -18.18 28.98
N TYR A 341 -2.65 -17.48 27.86
CA TYR A 341 -3.86 -16.67 27.65
C TYR A 341 -5.11 -17.53 27.65
N GLU A 342 -5.17 -18.61 26.84
CA GLU A 342 -6.39 -19.44 26.75
C GLU A 342 -6.71 -20.10 28.10
N ILE A 343 -5.73 -20.69 28.79
CA ILE A 343 -5.91 -21.31 30.11
C ILE A 343 -6.46 -20.30 31.15
N LEU A 344 -5.88 -19.10 31.21
CA LEU A 344 -6.29 -18.11 32.20
C LEU A 344 -7.62 -17.44 31.85
N LYS A 345 -7.91 -17.25 30.56
CA LYS A 345 -9.19 -16.71 30.05
C LYS A 345 -10.36 -17.61 30.41
N ASP A 346 -10.23 -18.93 30.26
CA ASP A 346 -11.27 -19.88 30.65
C ASP A 346 -11.54 -19.85 32.15
N SER A 347 -10.56 -19.44 32.98
CA SER A 347 -10.75 -19.24 34.42
C SER A 347 -11.48 -17.93 34.82
N VAL A 348 -11.79 -17.04 33.86
CA VAL A 348 -12.38 -15.71 34.11
C VAL A 348 -13.63 -15.48 33.26
N HIS A 349 -14.74 -16.09 33.67
CA HIS A 349 -16.05 -15.88 33.04
C HIS A 349 -16.73 -14.56 33.47
N GLY A 350 -17.49 -13.95 32.55
CA GLY A 350 -18.54 -12.97 32.89
C GLY A 350 -18.15 -11.51 33.11
N ALA A 351 -16.90 -11.10 32.85
CA ALA A 351 -16.44 -9.72 33.06
C ALA A 351 -16.06 -8.99 31.75
N THR A 352 -16.50 -7.72 31.60
CA THR A 352 -16.16 -6.85 30.45
C THR A 352 -14.66 -6.56 30.30
N ARG A 353 -13.88 -6.78 31.37
CA ARG A 353 -12.41 -6.79 31.36
C ARG A 353 -11.95 -7.95 32.24
N PRO A 354 -11.53 -9.10 31.69
CA PRO A 354 -11.12 -10.22 32.50
C PRO A 354 -9.84 -9.87 33.27
N ARG A 355 -9.89 -10.07 34.59
CA ARG A 355 -8.74 -9.98 35.49
C ARG A 355 -8.55 -11.30 36.21
N ILE A 356 -7.30 -11.66 36.44
CA ILE A 356 -6.96 -12.74 37.38
C ILE A 356 -6.51 -12.18 38.73
N SER A 357 -6.72 -12.98 39.77
CA SER A 357 -6.14 -12.76 41.10
C SER A 357 -4.69 -13.22 41.16
N LEU A 358 -3.92 -12.68 42.13
CA LEU A 358 -2.57 -13.16 42.42
C LEU A 358 -2.54 -14.66 42.76
N LYS A 359 -3.62 -15.20 43.36
CA LYS A 359 -3.77 -16.63 43.65
C LYS A 359 -3.86 -17.46 42.37
N GLN A 360 -4.62 -17.02 41.36
CA GLN A 360 -4.68 -17.69 40.06
C GLN A 360 -3.31 -17.71 39.36
N LEU A 361 -2.55 -16.60 39.42
CA LEU A 361 -1.18 -16.59 38.87
C LEU A 361 -0.26 -17.57 39.62
N LYS A 362 -0.29 -17.56 40.96
CA LYS A 362 0.50 -18.48 41.81
C LYS A 362 0.22 -19.96 41.47
N SER A 363 -1.05 -20.32 41.33
CA SER A 363 -1.50 -21.69 41.06
C SER A 363 -1.44 -22.10 39.58
N PHE A 364 -1.02 -21.23 38.67
CA PHE A 364 -0.85 -21.58 37.26
C PHE A 364 0.24 -22.64 37.11
N SER A 365 -0.12 -23.84 36.63
CA SER A 365 0.84 -24.93 36.40
C SER A 365 1.39 -24.93 34.97
N PHE A 366 2.63 -25.39 34.85
CA PHE A 366 3.29 -25.63 33.57
C PHE A 366 4.41 -26.66 33.73
N PHE A 367 4.80 -27.28 32.61
CA PHE A 367 5.96 -28.15 32.58
C PHE A 367 7.26 -27.33 32.55
N LEU A 368 8.17 -27.63 33.47
CA LEU A 368 9.47 -26.98 33.65
C LEU A 368 10.61 -27.94 33.22
N PRO A 369 11.46 -27.55 32.25
CA PRO A 369 12.66 -28.29 31.88
C PRO A 369 13.85 -28.03 32.81
N THR A 370 14.97 -28.73 32.58
CA THR A 370 16.25 -28.44 33.26
C THR A 370 16.75 -27.03 32.93
N ILE A 371 17.59 -26.43 33.78
CA ILE A 371 18.15 -25.08 33.57
C ILE A 371 18.89 -24.97 32.22
N GLU A 372 19.59 -26.03 31.80
CA GLU A 372 20.32 -26.08 30.53
C GLU A 372 19.37 -26.03 29.33
N GLU A 373 18.21 -26.68 29.41
CA GLU A 373 17.20 -26.62 28.36
C GLU A 373 16.42 -25.29 28.41
N GLN A 374 16.17 -24.72 29.59
CA GLN A 374 15.61 -23.38 29.70
C GLN A 374 16.52 -22.34 29.02
N ALA A 375 17.84 -22.45 29.22
CA ALA A 375 18.82 -21.60 28.56
C ALA A 375 18.81 -21.79 27.03
N GLU A 376 18.69 -23.03 26.54
CA GLU A 376 18.53 -23.31 25.10
C GLU A 376 17.24 -22.71 24.52
N VAL A 377 16.09 -22.87 25.21
CA VAL A 377 14.82 -22.27 24.81
C VAL A 377 14.95 -20.75 24.69
N VAL A 378 15.53 -20.11 25.72
CA VAL A 378 15.79 -18.66 25.73
C VAL A 378 16.71 -18.26 24.57
N HIS A 379 17.82 -18.97 24.37
CA HIS A 379 18.76 -18.70 23.29
C HIS A 379 18.12 -18.79 21.90
N ARG A 380 17.28 -19.81 21.64
CA ARG A 380 16.54 -19.98 20.38
C ARG A 380 15.52 -18.87 20.17
N ILE A 381 14.79 -18.48 21.20
CA ILE A 381 13.81 -17.37 21.13
C ILE A 381 14.52 -16.05 20.85
N GLU A 382 15.54 -15.69 21.64
CA GLU A 382 16.26 -14.42 21.53
C GLU A 382 16.99 -14.31 20.18
N SER A 383 17.60 -15.41 19.68
CA SER A 383 18.24 -15.45 18.36
C SER A 383 17.24 -15.25 17.21
N ALA A 384 16.08 -15.90 17.27
CA ALA A 384 15.02 -15.73 16.28
C ALA A 384 14.41 -14.32 16.34
N PHE A 385 14.18 -13.78 17.54
CA PHE A 385 13.63 -12.43 17.72
C PHE A 385 14.61 -11.37 17.23
N GLY A 386 15.91 -11.48 17.52
CA GLY A 386 16.94 -10.59 16.97
C GLY A 386 17.10 -10.69 15.45
N TRP A 387 16.68 -11.78 14.80
CA TRP A 387 16.53 -11.84 13.35
C TRP A 387 15.26 -11.14 12.85
N LEU A 388 14.11 -11.38 13.49
CA LEU A 388 12.84 -10.71 13.17
C LEU A 388 12.89 -9.20 13.35
N ASP A 389 13.59 -8.70 14.37
CA ASP A 389 13.71 -7.27 14.66
C ASP A 389 14.62 -6.58 13.62
N ARG A 390 15.65 -7.27 13.11
CA ARG A 390 16.39 -6.83 11.92
C ARG A 390 15.50 -6.77 10.68
N MET A 391 14.69 -7.80 10.43
CA MET A 391 13.71 -7.76 9.32
C MET A 391 12.70 -6.60 9.46
N ALA A 392 12.26 -6.27 10.68
CA ALA A 392 11.36 -5.15 10.92
C ALA A 392 12.03 -3.80 10.58
N ALA A 393 13.31 -3.63 10.94
CA ALA A 393 14.11 -2.44 10.61
C ALA A 393 14.39 -2.31 9.10
N ASP A 394 14.71 -3.42 8.43
CA ASP A 394 14.89 -3.47 6.98
C ASP A 394 13.58 -3.15 6.23
N HIS A 395 12.47 -3.73 6.66
CA HIS A 395 11.12 -3.42 6.18
C HIS A 395 10.80 -1.92 6.34
N ALA A 396 11.00 -1.35 7.53
CA ALA A 396 10.73 0.06 7.79
C ALA A 396 11.60 0.99 6.90
N THR A 397 12.86 0.58 6.67
CA THR A 397 13.76 1.29 5.76
C THR A 397 13.28 1.21 4.30
N ALA A 398 12.91 0.03 3.82
CA ALA A 398 12.39 -0.17 2.47
C ALA A 398 11.08 0.61 2.22
N ALA A 399 10.14 0.56 3.17
CA ALA A 399 8.88 1.29 3.10
C ALA A 399 9.08 2.81 3.00
N ARG A 400 10.07 3.36 3.73
CA ARG A 400 10.47 4.78 3.67
C ARG A 400 11.19 5.16 2.37
N LEU A 401 11.85 4.22 1.71
CA LEU A 401 12.56 4.45 0.44
C LEU A 401 11.63 4.42 -0.78
N LEU A 402 10.54 3.63 -0.77
CA LEU A 402 9.64 3.52 -1.93
C LEU A 402 9.09 4.89 -2.42
N PRO A 403 8.53 5.78 -1.58
CA PRO A 403 8.08 7.10 -2.05
C PRO A 403 9.21 7.96 -2.65
N LYS A 404 10.44 7.82 -2.14
CA LYS A 404 11.61 8.52 -2.69
C LYS A 404 12.03 7.96 -4.05
N LEU A 405 11.87 6.66 -4.26
CA LEU A 405 12.07 6.02 -5.55
C LEU A 405 11.00 6.46 -6.57
N ASP A 406 9.73 6.48 -6.16
CA ASP A 406 8.61 6.96 -6.99
C ASP A 406 8.86 8.41 -7.46
N ALA A 407 9.23 9.31 -6.53
CA ALA A 407 9.61 10.69 -6.85
C ALA A 407 10.86 10.78 -7.74
N GLY A 408 11.87 9.94 -7.48
CA GLY A 408 13.10 9.87 -8.28
C GLY A 408 12.88 9.36 -9.71
N ILE A 409 11.89 8.50 -9.94
CA ILE A 409 11.48 8.02 -11.26
C ILE A 409 10.88 9.19 -12.06
N LEU A 410 9.95 9.95 -11.48
CA LEU A 410 9.37 11.14 -12.13
C LEU A 410 10.43 12.22 -12.38
N ALA A 411 11.30 12.50 -11.40
CA ALA A 411 12.39 13.46 -11.57
C ALA A 411 13.39 13.07 -12.68
N LYS A 412 13.61 11.77 -12.94
CA LYS A 412 14.38 11.30 -14.10
C LYS A 412 13.58 11.37 -15.40
N ALA A 413 12.27 11.08 -15.36
CA ALA A 413 11.37 11.20 -16.49
C ALA A 413 11.45 12.60 -17.09
N PHE A 414 11.15 13.63 -16.30
CA PHE A 414 11.07 15.03 -16.74
C PHE A 414 12.43 15.74 -16.87
N ARG A 415 13.54 14.98 -16.85
CA ARG A 415 14.89 15.44 -17.21
C ARG A 415 15.45 14.70 -18.42
N GLY A 416 14.65 13.93 -19.17
CA GLY A 416 15.12 13.14 -20.32
C GLY A 416 16.06 11.98 -19.97
N ASN A 417 16.11 11.58 -18.68
CA ASN A 417 17.09 10.63 -18.13
C ASN A 417 16.48 9.26 -17.75
N LEU A 418 15.22 8.99 -18.15
CA LEU A 418 14.52 7.74 -17.85
C LEU A 418 14.49 6.75 -19.02
N VAL A 419 14.51 7.25 -20.26
CA VAL A 419 14.52 6.47 -21.50
C VAL A 419 15.61 6.99 -22.44
N PRO A 420 16.13 6.18 -23.36
CA PRO A 420 17.04 6.67 -24.40
C PRO A 420 16.36 7.68 -25.33
N GLN A 421 17.14 8.69 -25.74
CA GLN A 421 16.80 9.60 -26.83
C GLN A 421 16.83 8.83 -28.16
N ASP A 422 15.92 9.16 -29.08
CA ASP A 422 15.93 8.62 -30.46
C ASP A 422 16.12 9.78 -31.45
N PRO A 423 17.23 9.84 -32.21
CA PRO A 423 17.48 10.89 -33.20
C PRO A 423 16.43 10.99 -34.32
N ASN A 424 15.58 9.97 -34.50
CA ASN A 424 14.52 9.95 -35.50
C ASN A 424 13.19 10.56 -35.01
N ASP A 425 13.06 10.84 -33.70
CA ASP A 425 11.86 11.47 -33.16
C ASP A 425 11.73 12.92 -33.67
N GLU A 426 10.51 13.32 -34.06
CA GLU A 426 10.24 14.71 -34.43
C GLU A 426 10.46 15.62 -33.20
N PRO A 427 11.42 16.58 -33.24
CA PRO A 427 11.71 17.43 -32.10
C PRO A 427 10.48 18.21 -31.64
N ALA A 428 10.30 18.33 -30.34
CA ALA A 428 9.08 18.88 -29.74
C ALA A 428 8.73 20.28 -30.27
N ALA A 429 9.73 21.13 -30.53
CA ALA A 429 9.56 22.44 -31.14
C ALA A 429 8.86 22.40 -32.52
N LYS A 430 9.18 21.42 -33.40
CA LYS A 430 8.56 21.32 -34.74
C LYS A 430 7.07 20.95 -34.67
N LEU A 431 6.72 20.07 -33.73
CA LEU A 431 5.33 19.66 -33.48
C LEU A 431 4.49 20.86 -33.00
N LEU A 432 5.05 21.71 -32.14
CA LEU A 432 4.38 22.93 -31.66
C LEU A 432 4.11 23.92 -32.79
N THR A 433 5.09 24.20 -33.66
CA THR A 433 4.89 25.08 -34.82
C THR A 433 3.76 24.59 -35.72
N ARG A 434 3.66 23.27 -35.97
CA ARG A 434 2.58 22.67 -36.77
C ARG A 434 1.21 22.85 -36.10
N ILE A 435 1.13 22.71 -34.78
CA ILE A 435 -0.14 22.86 -34.04
C ILE A 435 -0.55 24.34 -33.93
N ALA A 436 0.40 25.26 -33.73
CA ALA A 436 0.14 26.70 -33.73
C ALA A 436 -0.45 27.16 -35.08
N ALA A 437 0.19 26.80 -36.20
CA ALA A 437 -0.32 27.09 -37.54
C ALA A 437 -1.73 26.50 -37.79
N GLY A 438 -2.01 25.30 -37.27
CA GLY A 438 -3.34 24.69 -37.32
C GLY A 438 -4.39 25.48 -36.52
N LYS A 439 -4.05 25.94 -35.30
CA LYS A 439 -4.93 26.78 -34.47
C LYS A 439 -5.23 28.13 -35.13
N GLU A 440 -4.24 28.78 -35.74
CA GLU A 440 -4.42 30.05 -36.46
C GLU A 440 -5.32 29.87 -37.70
N ALA A 441 -5.13 28.78 -38.45
CA ALA A 441 -6.01 28.43 -39.56
C ALA A 441 -7.46 28.18 -39.09
N GLU A 442 -7.69 27.49 -37.97
CA GLU A 442 -9.05 27.29 -37.43
C GLU A 442 -9.64 28.57 -36.83
N SER A 443 -8.84 29.43 -36.21
CA SER A 443 -9.32 30.68 -35.59
C SER A 443 -9.69 31.73 -36.63
N SER A 444 -9.01 31.77 -37.77
CA SER A 444 -9.30 32.66 -38.90
C SER A 444 -10.57 32.30 -39.68
N LEU A 445 -11.12 31.09 -39.51
CA LEU A 445 -12.41 30.71 -40.11
C LEU A 445 -13.58 31.44 -39.43
N PRO A 446 -14.56 31.96 -40.21
CA PRO A 446 -15.74 32.62 -39.65
C PRO A 446 -16.58 31.64 -38.82
N ILE A 447 -17.29 32.15 -37.82
CA ILE A 447 -17.88 31.37 -36.70
C ILE A 447 -18.75 30.19 -37.17
N GLY A 448 -19.47 30.31 -38.30
CA GLY A 448 -20.30 29.24 -38.87
C GLY A 448 -19.57 28.24 -39.80
N LYS A 449 -18.28 28.42 -40.08
CA LYS A 449 -17.44 27.52 -40.90
C LYS A 449 -16.22 26.96 -40.17
N ARG A 450 -15.97 27.36 -38.91
CA ARG A 450 -15.04 26.63 -38.03
C ARG A 450 -15.48 25.18 -38.00
N GLY A 451 -14.60 24.28 -38.47
CA GLY A 451 -14.94 22.87 -38.60
C GLY A 451 -15.42 22.34 -37.25
N ARG A 452 -16.54 21.59 -37.25
CA ARG A 452 -16.90 20.78 -36.07
C ARG A 452 -15.64 20.01 -35.66
N PRO A 453 -15.28 19.96 -34.36
CA PRO A 453 -14.17 19.13 -33.93
C PRO A 453 -14.44 17.73 -34.49
N ARG A 454 -13.54 17.23 -35.34
CA ARG A 454 -13.68 15.87 -35.86
C ARG A 454 -13.90 14.97 -34.64
N LYS A 455 -14.86 14.04 -34.70
CA LYS A 455 -14.87 12.90 -33.78
C LYS A 455 -13.55 12.17 -34.00
N GLN A 456 -12.53 12.61 -33.28
CA GLN A 456 -11.24 11.98 -33.25
C GLN A 456 -11.46 10.74 -32.41
N VAL A 457 -11.93 9.69 -33.09
CA VAL A 457 -11.94 8.34 -32.55
C VAL A 457 -10.49 7.91 -32.51
N VAL A 458 -9.76 8.47 -31.53
CA VAL A 458 -8.53 7.91 -31.02
C VAL A 458 -8.94 6.58 -30.45
N ARG A 459 -8.89 5.52 -31.28
CA ARG A 459 -8.97 4.16 -30.77
C ARG A 459 -7.75 3.98 -29.87
N PRO A 460 -7.91 3.88 -28.55
CA PRO A 460 -6.77 3.72 -27.69
C PRO A 460 -6.29 2.28 -27.84
N VAL A 461 -5.05 2.08 -28.29
CA VAL A 461 -4.39 0.79 -28.16
C VAL A 461 -3.77 0.76 -26.77
N PHE A 462 -4.55 0.32 -25.78
CA PHE A 462 -4.07 0.13 -24.42
C PHE A 462 -3.81 -1.35 -24.17
N VAL A 463 -2.63 -1.64 -23.62
CA VAL A 463 -2.29 -2.96 -23.06
C VAL A 463 -2.82 -2.96 -21.64
N ASP A 464 -3.72 -3.88 -21.34
CA ASP A 464 -4.38 -3.97 -20.04
C ASP A 464 -3.37 -4.37 -18.94
N SER A 465 -3.09 -3.47 -18.01
CA SER A 465 -2.33 -3.76 -16.80
C SER A 465 -3.30 -4.31 -15.75
N GLY A 466 -3.62 -5.60 -15.91
CA GLY A 466 -4.74 -6.26 -15.25
C GLY A 466 -4.89 -5.97 -13.76
N ASN A 467 -6.07 -5.46 -13.39
CA ASN A 467 -6.59 -5.44 -12.03
C ASN A 467 -7.91 -6.22 -12.05
N GLU A 468 -7.98 -7.31 -11.30
CA GLU A 468 -9.21 -8.09 -11.18
C GLU A 468 -10.28 -7.27 -10.45
N VAL A 469 -11.44 -7.09 -11.09
CA VAL A 469 -12.67 -6.66 -10.43
C VAL A 469 -13.73 -7.73 -10.70
N SER A 470 -14.21 -8.37 -9.64
CA SER A 470 -15.21 -9.45 -9.71
C SER A 470 -16.52 -8.97 -10.37
N PRO A 471 -17.20 -9.83 -11.15
CA PRO A 471 -18.31 -9.38 -11.98
C PRO A 471 -19.60 -9.12 -11.18
N VAL A 472 -20.23 -7.99 -11.46
CA VAL A 472 -21.66 -7.77 -11.16
C VAL A 472 -22.47 -8.21 -12.37
N THR A 473 -23.32 -9.22 -12.19
CA THR A 473 -24.11 -9.81 -13.27
C THR A 473 -25.29 -8.91 -13.67
N VAL A 474 -25.27 -8.35 -14.88
CA VAL A 474 -26.45 -7.73 -15.51
C VAL A 474 -26.78 -8.47 -16.81
N LYS A 475 -28.00 -9.00 -16.90
CA LYS A 475 -28.52 -9.64 -18.13
C LYS A 475 -28.89 -8.57 -19.15
N ILE A 476 -28.44 -8.74 -20.40
CA ILE A 476 -28.90 -7.94 -21.55
C ILE A 476 -29.32 -8.91 -22.66
N GLN A 477 -30.50 -8.70 -23.24
CA GLN A 477 -31.01 -9.49 -24.36
C GLN A 477 -30.41 -9.05 -25.69
N GLU A 478 -30.19 -10.00 -26.60
CA GLU A 478 -29.80 -9.72 -27.98
C GLU A 478 -30.94 -9.05 -28.77
N SER A 479 -30.59 -8.11 -29.65
CA SER A 479 -31.34 -7.84 -30.88
C SER A 479 -30.39 -7.31 -31.96
N ALA A 480 -30.67 -7.66 -33.22
CA ALA A 480 -29.64 -7.74 -34.25
C ALA A 480 -29.98 -6.95 -35.53
N TRP A 481 -29.31 -5.83 -35.75
CA TRP A 481 -29.35 -5.11 -37.04
C TRP A 481 -27.97 -4.53 -37.43
N ALA A 482 -27.76 -4.36 -38.75
CA ALA A 482 -26.62 -3.74 -39.46
C ALA A 482 -25.44 -4.66 -39.88
N ARG A 483 -25.56 -5.25 -41.08
CA ARG A 483 -24.45 -5.74 -41.93
C ARG A 483 -24.17 -4.73 -43.05
N LYS A 484 -22.88 -4.63 -43.46
CA LYS A 484 -22.30 -3.84 -44.58
C LYS A 484 -22.29 -2.31 -44.32
N SER A 485 -21.20 -1.56 -44.48
CA SER A 485 -19.78 -1.83 -44.81
C SER A 485 -18.94 -0.60 -44.32
N VAL A 486 -17.61 -0.47 -44.38
CA VAL A 486 -16.51 -1.14 -45.11
C VAL A 486 -15.46 -1.69 -44.10
N MET A 487 -14.16 -1.73 -44.40
CA MET A 487 -13.09 -2.39 -43.62
C MET A 487 -12.06 -1.44 -42.98
N SER A 488 -11.70 -1.70 -41.73
CA SER A 488 -10.33 -2.08 -41.38
C SER A 488 -10.38 -3.08 -40.20
N LYS A 489 -9.62 -4.18 -40.28
CA LYS A 489 -9.81 -5.37 -39.44
C LYS A 489 -8.84 -5.39 -38.25
N SER A 490 -9.36 -5.44 -37.02
CA SER A 490 -8.83 -6.43 -36.06
C SER A 490 -9.64 -7.71 -36.24
N ARG A 491 -9.00 -8.88 -36.08
CA ARG A 491 -9.68 -10.18 -36.18
C ARG A 491 -10.58 -10.38 -34.95
N ARG A 492 -11.67 -11.14 -35.10
CA ARG A 492 -12.55 -11.53 -33.99
C ARG A 492 -12.21 -12.95 -33.54
N ASP A 493 -12.53 -13.32 -32.31
CA ASP A 493 -12.25 -14.67 -31.78
C ASP A 493 -12.82 -15.79 -32.66
N ASP A 494 -14.00 -15.57 -33.28
CA ASP A 494 -14.65 -16.50 -34.22
C ASP A 494 -13.78 -16.88 -35.44
N ASP A 495 -12.82 -16.03 -35.83
CA ASP A 495 -11.91 -16.30 -36.95
C ASP A 495 -10.90 -17.40 -36.60
N VAL A 496 -10.56 -17.58 -35.32
CA VAL A 496 -9.47 -18.43 -34.82
C VAL A 496 -9.96 -19.63 -34.01
N TRP A 497 -10.97 -19.43 -33.16
CA TRP A 497 -11.42 -20.46 -32.20
C TRP A 497 -11.86 -21.75 -32.91
N LYS A 498 -11.36 -22.90 -32.41
CA LYS A 498 -11.60 -24.26 -32.94
C LYS A 498 -11.16 -24.51 -34.40
N LYS A 499 -10.11 -23.83 -34.88
CA LYS A 499 -9.42 -24.13 -36.15
C LYS A 499 -7.93 -24.40 -35.89
N PRO A 500 -7.19 -25.11 -36.76
CA PRO A 500 -5.75 -25.34 -36.61
C PRO A 500 -4.92 -24.09 -36.95
N TYR A 501 -5.15 -22.96 -36.26
CA TYR A 501 -4.56 -21.66 -36.54
C TYR A 501 -3.08 -21.60 -36.17
N LEU A 502 -2.74 -22.03 -34.96
CA LEU A 502 -1.38 -22.04 -34.44
C LEU A 502 -0.52 -23.11 -35.13
N ALA A 503 -1.10 -24.26 -35.46
CA ALA A 503 -0.46 -25.30 -36.27
C ALA A 503 -0.09 -24.78 -37.68
N ASN A 504 -0.98 -24.03 -38.32
CA ASN A 504 -0.70 -23.42 -39.61
C ASN A 504 0.38 -22.33 -39.53
N LEU A 505 0.42 -21.53 -38.46
CA LEU A 505 1.48 -20.55 -38.19
C LEU A 505 2.85 -21.22 -37.97
N LEU A 506 2.90 -22.30 -37.18
CA LEU A 506 4.09 -23.14 -36.98
C LEU A 506 4.64 -23.65 -38.33
N LYS A 507 3.79 -24.24 -39.19
CA LYS A 507 4.18 -24.71 -40.54
C LYS A 507 4.65 -23.57 -41.44
N ALA A 508 3.89 -22.47 -41.52
CA ALA A 508 4.16 -21.37 -42.45
C ALA A 508 5.42 -20.54 -42.10
N LYS A 509 5.82 -20.51 -40.82
CA LYS A 509 6.97 -19.71 -40.34
C LYS A 509 8.16 -20.55 -39.87
N LYS A 510 8.06 -21.88 -39.87
CA LYS A 510 9.08 -22.82 -39.33
C LYS A 510 9.52 -22.48 -37.90
N ILE A 511 8.59 -21.99 -37.09
CA ILE A 511 8.80 -21.69 -35.67
C ILE A 511 8.76 -23.02 -34.90
N GLY A 512 9.63 -23.19 -33.91
CA GLY A 512 9.62 -24.33 -33.00
C GLY A 512 9.56 -23.95 -31.52
N ASP A 513 9.52 -22.66 -31.20
CA ASP A 513 9.54 -22.10 -29.85
C ASP A 513 8.17 -21.47 -29.49
N PRO A 514 7.56 -21.80 -28.34
CA PRO A 514 6.31 -21.19 -27.87
C PRO A 514 6.35 -19.66 -27.77
N GLN A 515 7.47 -19.05 -27.33
CA GLN A 515 7.56 -17.60 -27.17
C GLN A 515 7.55 -16.86 -28.51
N ALA A 516 8.31 -17.35 -29.48
CA ALA A 516 8.26 -16.88 -30.85
C ALA A 516 6.86 -17.09 -31.46
N LEU A 517 6.22 -18.25 -31.26
CA LEU A 517 4.88 -18.52 -31.79
C LEU A 517 3.84 -17.54 -31.24
N PHE A 518 3.86 -17.26 -29.93
CA PHE A 518 2.98 -16.29 -29.31
C PHE A 518 3.09 -14.91 -29.97
N LYS A 519 4.33 -14.43 -30.20
CA LYS A 519 4.59 -13.14 -30.83
C LYS A 519 4.07 -13.02 -32.27
N PHE A 520 3.95 -14.13 -33.00
CA PHE A 520 3.42 -14.16 -34.38
C PHE A 520 1.93 -14.52 -34.46
N ALA A 521 1.33 -15.06 -33.40
CA ALA A 521 -0.09 -15.39 -33.37
C ALA A 521 -1.00 -14.16 -33.37
N ASP A 522 -0.52 -13.04 -32.81
CA ASP A 522 -1.25 -11.76 -32.66
C ASP A 522 -2.59 -11.94 -31.91
N LEU A 523 -2.54 -12.76 -30.85
CA LEU A 523 -3.65 -13.08 -29.96
C LEU A 523 -3.40 -12.53 -28.55
N PRO A 524 -4.45 -12.18 -27.78
CA PRO A 524 -4.31 -11.95 -26.34
C PRO A 524 -3.72 -13.18 -25.63
N VAL A 525 -2.98 -12.95 -24.54
CA VAL A 525 -2.27 -14.02 -23.81
C VAL A 525 -3.21 -15.17 -23.41
N ALA A 526 -4.37 -14.85 -22.86
CA ALA A 526 -5.33 -15.86 -22.39
C ALA A 526 -5.85 -16.72 -23.55
N ASP A 527 -6.14 -16.12 -24.69
CA ASP A 527 -6.79 -16.80 -25.81
C ASP A 527 -5.76 -17.56 -26.67
N PHE A 528 -4.51 -17.09 -26.72
CA PHE A 528 -3.40 -17.89 -27.22
C PHE A 528 -3.24 -19.21 -26.44
N TYR A 529 -3.21 -19.18 -25.11
CA TYR A 529 -3.05 -20.40 -24.32
C TYR A 529 -4.27 -21.33 -24.39
N LYS A 530 -5.50 -20.79 -24.43
CA LYS A 530 -6.71 -21.59 -24.67
C LYS A 530 -6.68 -22.27 -26.04
N GLN A 531 -6.30 -21.53 -27.09
CA GLN A 531 -6.23 -22.03 -28.46
C GLN A 531 -5.09 -23.05 -28.63
N LEU A 532 -3.94 -22.83 -27.98
CA LEU A 532 -2.81 -23.76 -27.98
C LEU A 532 -3.17 -25.07 -27.28
N ALA A 533 -3.80 -25.00 -26.10
CA ALA A 533 -4.29 -26.20 -25.41
C ALA A 533 -5.30 -26.96 -26.28
N TRP A 534 -6.27 -26.27 -26.89
CA TRP A 534 -7.24 -26.89 -27.78
C TRP A 534 -6.60 -27.55 -29.02
N GLU A 535 -5.61 -26.91 -29.66
CA GLU A 535 -4.91 -27.50 -30.81
C GLU A 535 -3.97 -28.67 -30.43
N ILE A 536 -3.46 -28.71 -29.20
CA ILE A 536 -2.73 -29.86 -28.66
C ILE A 536 -3.69 -31.03 -28.38
N ASP A 537 -4.79 -30.76 -27.64
CA ASP A 537 -5.79 -31.76 -27.28
C ASP A 537 -6.48 -32.41 -28.50
N ASN A 538 -6.57 -31.68 -29.62
CA ASN A 538 -7.12 -32.17 -30.89
C ASN A 538 -6.04 -32.68 -31.87
N GLY A 539 -4.80 -32.83 -31.42
CA GLY A 539 -3.72 -33.45 -32.20
C GLY A 539 -3.22 -32.65 -33.40
N HIS A 540 -3.47 -31.34 -33.45
CA HIS A 540 -2.95 -30.44 -34.48
C HIS A 540 -1.52 -29.95 -34.17
N ILE A 541 -1.15 -29.92 -32.89
CA ILE A 541 0.18 -29.56 -32.41
C ILE A 541 0.68 -30.65 -31.44
N VAL A 542 1.93 -31.07 -31.62
CA VAL A 542 2.67 -31.95 -30.71
C VAL A 542 3.65 -31.09 -29.91
N ASP A 543 3.53 -31.13 -28.58
CA ASP A 543 4.48 -30.51 -27.65
C ASP A 543 5.49 -31.56 -27.14
N ASP A 544 6.76 -31.33 -27.45
CA ASP A 544 7.90 -32.19 -27.09
C ASP A 544 8.73 -31.53 -25.96
N THR A 545 8.04 -31.00 -24.94
CA THR A 545 8.51 -30.34 -23.68
C THR A 545 9.50 -29.17 -23.79
N LYS A 546 10.05 -28.93 -24.98
CA LYS A 546 11.01 -27.86 -25.33
C LYS A 546 10.74 -27.27 -26.71
N ARG A 547 9.89 -27.89 -27.53
CA ARG A 547 9.52 -27.42 -28.88
C ARG A 547 8.11 -27.84 -29.25
N LEU A 548 7.39 -26.92 -29.89
CA LEU A 548 6.12 -27.19 -30.55
C LEU A 548 6.38 -27.59 -32.02
N LYS A 549 5.70 -28.63 -32.48
CA LYS A 549 5.65 -29.03 -33.89
C LYS A 549 4.18 -29.16 -34.30
N ALA A 550 3.81 -28.64 -35.46
CA ALA A 550 2.50 -28.96 -36.02
C ALA A 550 2.52 -30.40 -36.55
N ALA A 551 1.47 -31.16 -36.27
CA ALA A 551 1.31 -32.55 -36.72
C ALA A 551 1.19 -32.67 -38.25
#